data_AF-A0AAV2SVB9-F1
#
_entry.id   AF-A0AAV2SVB9-F1
#
_cell.length_a   1.000
_cell.length_b   1.000
_cell.length_c   1.000
_cell.angle_alpha   90.00
_cell.angle_beta   90.00
_cell.angle_gamma   90.00
#
_symmetry.space_group_name_H-M   'P 1'
#
loop_
_entity.id
_entity.type
_entity.pdbx_description
1 polymer ?
#
loop_
_entity_poly.entity_id
_entity_poly.type
_entity_poly.pdbx_seq_one_letter_code
_entity_poly.pdbx_strand_id
1 'polypeptide(L)'
;RIARRGLEMLTVGGRMVYSTCSMHPLEDEAVLHRLIREAEGAVRLVDVREQLPGLTYTEGLNDWVIMNKEMEVIPSADEIPTKNTNLFSKHVFPLPPKIERKLA
;
A
#
# COMPACT_ATOMS: atom_id res chain seq x y z
N ARG A 1 -7.47 -8.68 1.59
CA ARG A 1 -8.52 -9.54 0.95
C ARG A 1 -9.80 -8.75 0.69
N ILE A 2 -10.39 -8.09 1.71
CA ILE A 2 -11.64 -7.31 1.56
C ILE A 2 -11.48 -6.16 0.57
N ALA A 3 -10.47 -5.30 0.73
CA ALA A 3 -10.25 -4.17 -0.17
C ALA A 3 -10.09 -4.59 -1.64
N ARG A 4 -9.33 -5.67 -1.91
CA ARG A 4 -9.19 -6.23 -3.27
C ARG A 4 -10.53 -6.68 -3.83
N ARG A 5 -11.33 -7.39 -3.04
CA ARG A 5 -12.66 -7.84 -3.49
C ARG A 5 -13.59 -6.65 -3.77
N GLY A 6 -13.53 -5.61 -2.95
CA GLY A 6 -14.25 -4.36 -3.20
C GLY A 6 -13.85 -3.73 -4.53
N LEU A 7 -12.55 -3.70 -4.82
CA LEU A 7 -12.00 -3.20 -6.08
C LEU A 7 -12.44 -4.04 -7.29
N GLU A 8 -12.41 -5.37 -7.19
CA GLU A 8 -12.85 -6.30 -8.25
C GLU A 8 -14.35 -6.17 -8.59
N MET A 9 -15.18 -5.72 -7.64
CA MET A 9 -16.62 -5.52 -7.84
C MET A 9 -16.98 -4.10 -8.30
N LEU A 10 -15.99 -3.20 -8.35
CA LEU A 10 -16.19 -1.82 -8.75
C LEU A 10 -16.44 -1.75 -10.27
N THR A 11 -17.44 -0.98 -10.68
CA THR A 11 -17.68 -0.71 -12.09
C THR A 11 -16.59 0.18 -12.67
N VAL A 12 -16.37 0.09 -13.99
CA VAL A 12 -15.43 0.96 -14.71
C VAL A 12 -15.82 2.43 -14.50
N GLY A 13 -14.85 3.26 -14.12
CA GLY A 13 -15.07 4.66 -13.77
C GLY A 13 -15.57 4.90 -12.34
N GLY A 14 -15.87 3.84 -11.59
CA GLY A 14 -16.19 3.91 -10.17
C GLY A 14 -14.98 4.36 -9.34
N ARG A 15 -15.24 4.78 -8.09
CA ARG A 15 -14.20 5.15 -7.11
C ARG A 15 -14.34 4.29 -5.87
N MET A 16 -13.23 3.72 -5.42
CA MET A 16 -13.12 3.06 -4.12
C MET A 16 -12.36 3.96 -3.15
N VAL A 17 -12.90 4.14 -1.95
CA VAL A 17 -12.19 4.78 -0.83
C VAL A 17 -11.74 3.68 0.11
N TYR A 18 -10.45 3.67 0.43
CA TYR A 18 -9.88 2.82 1.47
C TYR A 18 -9.65 3.66 2.72
N SER A 19 -10.05 3.16 3.89
CA SER A 19 -9.89 3.85 5.16
C SER A 19 -9.55 2.86 6.26
N THR A 20 -8.64 3.24 7.14
CA THR A 20 -8.23 2.49 8.33
C THR A 20 -8.22 3.43 9.55
N CYS A 21 -8.18 2.86 10.75
CA CYS A 21 -8.02 3.60 12.00
C CYS A 21 -6.57 3.53 12.54
N SER A 22 -5.64 3.06 11.73
CA SER A 22 -4.21 2.93 12.02
C SER A 22 -3.41 3.87 11.13
N MET A 23 -2.27 4.33 11.63
CA MET A 23 -1.28 5.10 10.85
C MET A 23 -0.05 4.25 10.49
N HIS A 24 -0.18 2.92 10.55
CA HIS A 24 0.92 2.01 10.29
C HIS A 24 1.04 1.74 8.77
N PRO A 25 2.22 1.91 8.15
CA PRO A 25 2.34 1.80 6.69
C PRO A 25 1.98 0.43 6.13
N LEU A 26 2.10 -0.62 6.95
CA LEU A 26 1.69 -1.97 6.56
C LEU A 26 0.16 -2.13 6.41
N GLU A 27 -0.59 -1.25 7.06
CA GLU A 27 -2.06 -1.21 7.03
C GLU A 27 -2.58 -0.08 6.14
N ASP A 28 -1.69 0.76 5.59
CA ASP A 28 -2.05 1.89 4.73
C ASP A 28 -1.32 1.81 3.37
N GLU A 29 -0.13 2.41 3.23
CA GLU A 29 0.57 2.51 1.94
C GLU A 29 0.89 1.15 1.31
N ALA A 30 1.31 0.16 2.11
CA ALA A 30 1.58 -1.19 1.62
C ALA A 30 0.33 -1.87 1.02
N VAL A 31 -0.85 -1.61 1.62
CA VAL A 31 -2.11 -2.15 1.13
C VAL A 31 -2.45 -1.53 -0.23
N LEU A 32 -2.33 -0.21 -0.35
CA LEU A 32 -2.59 0.51 -1.59
C LEU A 32 -1.60 0.12 -2.70
N HIS A 33 -0.30 0.08 -2.41
CA HIS A 33 0.74 -0.35 -3.33
C HIS A 33 0.47 -1.73 -3.90
N ARG A 34 0.08 -2.68 -3.04
CA ARG A 34 -0.28 -4.03 -3.46
C ARG A 34 -1.48 -4.03 -4.40
N LEU A 35 -2.56 -3.31 -4.06
CA LEU A 35 -3.78 -3.26 -4.86
C LEU A 35 -3.53 -2.68 -6.24
N ILE A 36 -2.81 -1.55 -6.32
CA ILE A 36 -2.53 -0.89 -7.60
C ILE A 36 -1.63 -1.78 -8.47
N ARG A 37 -0.61 -2.43 -7.89
CA ARG A 37 0.25 -3.35 -8.63
C ARG A 37 -0.51 -4.58 -9.14
N GLU A 38 -1.35 -5.19 -8.30
CA GLU A 38 -2.17 -6.36 -8.69
C GLU A 38 -3.24 -6.00 -9.73
N ALA A 39 -3.63 -4.73 -9.83
CA ALA A 39 -4.60 -4.26 -10.81
C ALA A 39 -4.01 -3.99 -12.21
N GLU A 40 -2.68 -4.09 -12.38
CA GLU A 40 -2.00 -4.05 -13.70
C GLU A 40 -2.42 -2.85 -14.57
N GLY A 41 -2.58 -1.67 -13.97
CA GLY A 41 -2.96 -0.42 -14.65
C GLY A 41 -4.47 -0.21 -14.83
N ALA A 42 -5.32 -1.12 -14.36
CA ALA A 42 -6.77 -0.94 -14.35
C ALA A 42 -7.25 0.13 -13.34
N VAL A 43 -6.40 0.50 -12.37
CA VAL A 43 -6.70 1.49 -11.33
C VAL A 43 -5.51 2.42 -11.14
N ARG A 44 -5.80 3.61 -10.61
CA ARG A 44 -4.80 4.64 -10.28
C ARG A 44 -5.24 5.40 -9.04
N LEU A 45 -4.28 6.03 -8.36
CA LEU A 45 -4.61 7.00 -7.32
C LEU A 45 -5.30 8.23 -7.93
N VAL A 46 -6.20 8.82 -7.16
CA VAL A 46 -6.94 10.03 -7.54
C VAL A 46 -6.68 11.07 -6.48
N ASP A 47 -6.17 12.22 -6.89
CA ASP A 47 -6.05 13.37 -6.02
C ASP A 47 -7.44 13.92 -5.67
N VAL A 48 -7.71 14.03 -4.38
CA VAL A 48 -8.98 14.51 -3.82
C VAL A 48 -8.82 15.78 -2.98
N ARG A 49 -7.64 16.43 -3.00
CA ARG A 49 -7.35 17.63 -2.20
C ARG A 49 -8.38 18.73 -2.41
N GLU A 50 -8.79 18.97 -3.65
CA GLU A 50 -9.81 19.96 -4.00
C GLU A 50 -11.22 19.58 -3.56
N GLN A 51 -11.48 18.29 -3.29
CA GLN A 51 -12.79 17.78 -2.90
C GLN A 51 -13.03 17.87 -1.38
N LEU A 52 -11.98 18.07 -0.59
CA LEU A 52 -12.03 18.13 0.87
C LEU A 52 -11.41 19.44 1.40
N PRO A 53 -12.02 20.60 1.09
CA PRO A 53 -11.50 21.89 1.50
C PRO A 53 -11.43 21.98 3.04
N GLY A 54 -10.25 22.32 3.55
CA GLY A 54 -10.01 22.47 4.99
C GLY A 54 -9.59 21.19 5.72
N LEU A 55 -9.46 20.05 5.04
CA LEU A 55 -8.88 18.86 5.64
C LEU A 55 -7.37 19.04 5.81
N THR A 56 -6.89 18.96 7.05
CA THR A 56 -5.45 18.87 7.34
C THR A 56 -4.99 17.44 7.11
N TYR A 57 -3.94 17.26 6.29
CA TYR A 57 -3.36 15.96 5.99
C TYR A 57 -1.84 16.03 5.91
N THR A 58 -1.19 14.86 5.88
CA THR A 58 0.24 14.69 5.60
C THR A 58 0.37 13.83 4.36
N GLU A 59 1.41 14.05 3.56
CA GLU A 59 1.68 13.21 2.40
C GLU A 59 1.98 11.77 2.84
N GLY A 60 1.53 10.80 2.04
CA GLY A 60 1.78 9.39 2.29
C GLY A 60 3.27 9.06 2.18
N LEU A 61 3.67 7.98 2.84
CA LEU A 61 5.06 7.52 2.84
C LEU A 61 5.40 6.73 1.58
N ASN A 62 6.56 7.01 1.01
CA ASN A 62 7.11 6.24 -0.11
C ASN A 62 8.12 5.17 0.34
N ASP A 63 8.60 5.26 1.58
CA ASP A 63 9.54 4.32 2.17
C ASP A 63 9.20 4.10 3.65
N TRP A 64 9.37 2.86 4.11
CA TRP A 64 9.15 2.49 5.50
C TRP A 64 9.99 1.28 5.90
N VAL A 65 10.29 1.19 7.19
CA VAL A 65 11.10 0.12 7.78
C VAL A 65 10.20 -1.03 8.22
N ILE A 66 10.60 -2.26 7.88
CA ILE A 66 9.96 -3.49 8.36
C ILE A 66 10.85 -4.10 9.44
N MET A 67 10.25 -4.44 10.57
CA MET A 67 10.93 -5.11 11.68
C MET A 67 10.24 -6.43 12.01
N ASN A 68 11.02 -7.43 12.40
CA ASN A 68 10.48 -8.68 12.92
C ASN A 68 10.10 -8.57 14.41
N LYS A 69 9.57 -9.65 14.98
CA LYS A 69 9.17 -9.70 16.41
C LYS A 69 10.36 -9.57 17.37
N GLU A 70 11.56 -9.86 16.89
CA GLU A 70 12.81 -9.72 17.64
C GLU A 70 13.42 -8.30 17.49
N MET A 71 12.69 -7.35 16.90
CA MET A 71 13.11 -5.96 16.64
C MET A 71 14.28 -5.83 15.67
N GLU A 72 14.51 -6.85 14.83
CA GLU A 72 15.52 -6.82 13.78
C GLU A 72 14.90 -6.25 12.50
N VAL A 73 15.61 -5.31 11.87
CA VAL A 73 15.20 -4.73 10.59
C VAL A 73 15.34 -5.78 9.49
N ILE A 74 14.30 -5.93 8.67
CA ILE A 74 14.33 -6.71 7.43
C ILE A 74 14.50 -5.71 6.28
N PRO A 75 15.68 -5.63 5.63
CA PRO A 75 15.95 -4.59 4.63
C PRO A 75 15.18 -4.78 3.33
N SER A 76 14.89 -6.03 2.95
CA SER A 76 14.28 -6.35 1.68
C SER A 76 13.40 -7.60 1.73
N ALA A 77 12.53 -7.76 0.73
CA ALA A 77 11.68 -8.94 0.62
C ALA A 77 12.47 -10.25 0.44
N ASP A 78 13.70 -10.18 -0.10
CA ASP A 78 14.58 -11.33 -0.31
C ASP A 78 15.27 -11.78 1.00
N GLU A 79 15.32 -10.89 1.98
CA GLU A 79 15.94 -11.12 3.29
C GLU A 79 14.94 -11.56 4.36
N ILE A 80 13.69 -11.86 3.99
CA ILE A 80 12.70 -12.40 4.93
C ILE A 80 13.20 -13.75 5.45
N PRO A 81 13.48 -13.91 6.76
CA PRO A 81 13.92 -15.19 7.30
C PRO A 81 12.85 -16.26 7.10
N THR A 82 13.24 -17.51 6.81
CA THR A 82 12.31 -18.63 6.57
C THR A 82 11.27 -18.77 7.69
N LYS A 83 11.69 -18.52 8.95
CA LYS A 83 10.84 -18.54 10.15
C LYS A 83 9.72 -17.47 10.15
N ASN A 84 9.85 -16.40 9.35
CA ASN A 84 8.93 -15.26 9.27
C ASN A 84 8.11 -15.21 7.97
N THR A 85 8.23 -16.18 7.08
CA THR A 85 7.51 -16.21 5.79
C THR A 85 5.98 -16.18 5.91
N ASN A 86 5.45 -16.65 7.05
CA ASN A 86 4.01 -16.56 7.37
C ASN A 86 3.58 -15.17 7.88
N LEU A 87 4.53 -14.35 8.32
CA LEU A 87 4.28 -13.04 8.93
C LEU A 87 4.43 -11.90 7.93
N PHE A 88 5.41 -12.00 7.03
CA PHE A 88 5.68 -10.96 6.03
C PHE A 88 5.45 -11.50 4.62
N SER A 89 4.56 -10.83 3.88
CA SER A 89 4.43 -11.03 2.45
C SER A 89 5.44 -10.14 1.72
N LYS A 90 6.01 -10.58 0.60
CA LYS A 90 6.83 -9.75 -0.30
C LYS A 90 6.17 -8.45 -0.79
N HIS A 91 4.88 -8.25 -0.48
CA HIS A 91 4.09 -7.09 -0.84
C HIS A 91 3.97 -6.06 0.27
N VAL A 92 4.58 -6.31 1.43
CA VAL A 92 4.61 -5.38 2.56
C VAL A 92 5.73 -4.35 2.44
N PHE A 93 6.71 -4.59 1.56
CA PHE A 93 7.85 -3.70 1.34
C PHE A 93 7.49 -2.54 0.40
N PRO A 94 8.16 -1.38 0.55
CA PRO A 94 8.07 -0.27 -0.39
C PRO A 94 8.35 -0.72 -1.83
N LEU A 95 7.76 -0.02 -2.79
CA LEU A 95 8.03 -0.31 -4.19
C LEU A 95 9.36 0.33 -4.60
N PRO A 96 10.15 -0.32 -5.48
CA PRO A 96 11.31 0.33 -6.05
C PRO A 96 10.92 1.64 -6.77
N PRO A 97 11.72 2.72 -6.67
CA PRO A 97 11.36 4.06 -7.18
C PRO A 97 10.94 4.12 -8.66
N LYS A 98 11.42 3.17 -9.47
CA LYS A 98 11.12 3.07 -10.90
C LYS A 98 9.68 2.63 -11.19
N ILE A 99 9.04 1.92 -10.27
CA ILE A 99 7.67 1.40 -10.40
C ILE A 99 6.67 2.46 -9.94
N GLU A 100 6.97 3.20 -8.87
CA GLU A 100 6.11 4.27 -8.34
C GLU A 100 5.73 5.31 -9.39
N ARG A 101 6.70 5.74 -10.20
CA ARG A 101 6.49 6.70 -11.30
C ARG A 101 5.54 6.23 -12.41
N LYS A 102 5.23 4.93 -12.50
CA LYS A 102 4.23 4.39 -13.44
C LYS A 102 2.83 4.27 -12.82
N LEU A 103 2.73 4.37 -11.50
CA LEU A 103 1.50 4.17 -10.73
C LEU A 103 0.83 5.50 -10.33
N ALA A 104 1.61 6.59 -10.29
CA ALA A 104 1.15 7.97 -10.17
C ALA A 104 0.69 8.52 -11.54
#